data_AF-A0A3D2A905-F1
#
_entry.id   AF-A0A3D2A905-F1
#
_cell.length_a   1.000
_cell.length_b   1.000
_cell.length_c   1.000
_cell.angle_alpha   90.00
_cell.angle_beta   90.00
_cell.angle_gamma   90.00
#
_symmetry.space_group_name_H-M   'P 1'
#
loop_
_entity.id
_entity.type
_entity.pdbx_description
1 polymer ?
#
loop_
_entity_poly.entity_id
_entity_poly.type
_entity_poly.pdbx_seq_one_letter_code
_entity_poly.pdbx_strand_id
1 'polypeptide(L)'
;MQPKKRCYEHIAGIVGIKTDIPGFRWGFGRCESPVSEKVFENCKIKVYLEAKKDSEVFNDIRTDCFTEIFRDFRVNPDSESLFFEKKVANLVNLKFAVSINGNSVNAVVGKSYLKYVKAKMMYIHSIAYILFDVVSMLLLKNGMTTLYCSAARLQNGKNVVFIAPPNTGKSLTVL
;
A
#
# COMPACT_ATOMS: atom_id res chain seq x y z
N MET A 1 -7.69 4.89 23.44
CA MET A 1 -7.12 5.92 22.56
C MET A 1 -7.07 5.39 21.14
N GLN A 2 -7.74 6.04 20.19
CA GLN A 2 -7.53 5.73 18.77
C GLN A 2 -6.11 6.19 18.37
N PRO A 3 -5.34 5.38 17.63
CA PRO A 3 -4.02 5.79 17.17
C PRO A 3 -4.11 7.04 16.29
N LYS A 4 -3.26 8.03 16.55
CA LYS A 4 -3.23 9.29 15.79
C LYS A 4 -2.76 9.00 14.35
N LYS A 5 -3.61 9.28 13.36
CA LYS A 5 -3.24 9.25 11.94
C LYS A 5 -2.09 10.22 11.68
N ARG A 6 -1.09 9.78 10.93
CA ARG A 6 0.10 10.53 10.53
C ARG A 6 0.18 10.57 9.02
N CYS A 7 0.67 11.69 8.48
CA CYS A 7 0.89 11.87 7.06
C CYS A 7 2.37 11.68 6.75
N TYR A 8 2.69 11.10 5.59
CA TYR A 8 4.04 10.88 5.10
C TYR A 8 4.08 11.17 3.59
N GLU A 9 5.23 11.62 3.12
CA GLU A 9 5.54 11.77 1.70
C GLU A 9 6.63 10.75 1.35
N HIS A 10 6.32 9.81 0.46
CA HIS A 10 7.27 8.77 0.03
C HIS A 10 8.00 9.14 -1.24
N ILE A 11 7.32 9.84 -2.14
CA ILE A 11 7.90 10.38 -3.37
C ILE A 11 7.47 11.84 -3.41
N ALA A 12 8.44 12.75 -3.37
CA ALA A 12 8.20 14.19 -3.23
C ALA A 12 7.17 14.70 -4.24
N GLY A 13 6.05 15.25 -3.75
CA GLY A 13 4.92 15.75 -4.54
C GLY A 13 4.11 14.68 -5.30
N ILE A 14 4.49 13.41 -5.26
CA ILE A 14 3.90 12.35 -6.08
C ILE A 14 3.10 11.36 -5.23
N VAL A 15 3.68 10.78 -4.18
CA VAL A 15 3.02 9.74 -3.38
C VAL A 15 3.00 10.12 -1.91
N GLY A 16 1.80 10.39 -1.40
CA GLY A 16 1.52 10.61 0.01
C GLY A 16 0.80 9.42 0.64
N ILE A 17 1.08 9.14 1.92
CA ILE A 17 0.35 8.16 2.71
C ILE A 17 -0.10 8.75 4.05
N LYS A 18 -1.38 8.57 4.39
CA LYS A 18 -1.97 8.93 5.67
C LYS A 18 -2.40 7.65 6.37
N THR A 19 -1.77 7.34 7.51
CA THR A 19 -2.02 6.08 8.21
C THR A 19 -1.90 6.20 9.73
N ASP A 20 -2.63 5.35 10.44
CA ASP A 20 -2.52 5.15 11.88
C ASP A 20 -1.60 3.98 12.26
N ILE A 21 -0.99 3.30 11.28
CA ILE A 21 -0.09 2.16 11.47
C ILE A 21 1.35 2.67 11.70
N PRO A 22 1.93 2.51 12.92
CA PRO A 22 3.25 3.03 13.21
C PRO A 22 4.35 2.33 12.41
N GLY A 23 5.18 3.12 11.72
CA GLY A 23 6.36 2.60 11.01
C GLY A 23 6.02 1.67 9.85
N PHE A 24 4.85 1.88 9.21
CA PHE A 24 4.42 1.11 8.05
C PHE A 24 5.53 0.99 7.00
N ARG A 25 5.75 -0.23 6.51
CA ARG A 25 6.78 -0.56 5.52
C ARG A 25 6.13 -1.23 4.32
N TRP A 26 6.51 -0.78 3.14
CA TRP A 26 5.95 -1.21 1.86
C TRP A 26 6.98 -1.08 0.74
N GLY A 27 6.56 -1.28 -0.51
CA GLY A 27 7.49 -1.35 -1.65
C GLY A 27 8.30 -0.07 -1.91
N PHE A 28 7.85 1.09 -1.42
CA PHE A 28 8.55 2.37 -1.51
C PHE A 28 9.39 2.72 -0.26
N GLY A 29 9.65 1.75 0.61
CA GLY A 29 10.43 1.94 1.84
C GLY A 29 9.57 2.01 3.10
N ARG A 30 10.02 2.79 4.09
CA ARG A 30 9.39 2.86 5.42
C ARG A 30 8.90 4.27 5.73
N CYS A 31 7.71 4.37 6.32
CA CYS A 31 7.14 5.62 6.82
C CYS A 31 7.86 6.04 8.12
N GLU A 32 8.97 6.78 8.01
CA GLU A 32 9.78 7.18 9.18
C GLU A 32 9.56 8.62 9.62
N SER A 33 9.53 9.57 8.67
CA SER A 33 9.43 11.02 8.96
C SER A 33 8.05 11.56 8.59
N PRO A 34 7.16 11.83 9.57
CA PRO A 34 5.86 12.42 9.28
C PRO A 34 6.00 13.82 8.69
N VAL A 35 5.11 14.17 7.77
CA VAL A 35 5.00 15.50 7.15
C VAL A 35 3.69 16.17 7.58
N SER A 36 3.55 17.46 7.27
CA SER A 36 2.28 18.17 7.50
C SER A 36 1.18 17.66 6.58
N GLU A 37 -0.07 17.85 6.99
CA GLU A 37 -1.23 17.49 6.17
C GLU A 37 -1.24 18.24 4.83
N LYS A 38 -0.75 19.48 4.81
CA LYS A 38 -0.60 20.27 3.58
C LYS A 38 0.35 19.62 2.57
N VAL A 39 1.48 19.05 3.02
CA VAL A 39 2.42 18.33 2.14
C VAL A 39 1.75 17.09 1.55
N PHE A 40 1.02 16.34 2.38
CA PHE A 40 0.26 15.17 1.93
C PHE A 40 -0.83 15.53 0.90
N GLU A 41 -1.61 16.58 1.15
CA GLU A 41 -2.68 16.98 0.22
C GLU A 41 -2.15 17.47 -1.13
N ASN A 42 -0.91 17.97 -1.19
CA ASN A 42 -0.23 18.35 -2.42
C ASN A 42 0.31 17.15 -3.22
N CYS A 43 0.28 15.93 -2.68
CA CYS A 43 0.74 14.75 -3.40
C CYS A 43 -0.25 14.35 -4.50
N LYS A 44 0.28 14.00 -5.67
CA LYS A 44 -0.52 13.57 -6.83
C LYS A 44 -1.36 12.32 -6.56
N ILE A 45 -0.78 11.34 -5.87
CA ILE A 45 -1.40 10.08 -5.46
C ILE A 45 -1.47 10.06 -3.94
N LYS A 46 -2.65 9.77 -3.39
CA LYS A 46 -2.92 9.81 -1.95
C LYS A 46 -3.41 8.46 -1.46
N VAL A 47 -2.67 7.85 -0.54
CA VAL A 47 -3.03 6.58 0.09
C VAL A 47 -3.53 6.84 1.50
N TYR A 48 -4.78 6.50 1.78
CA TYR A 48 -5.35 6.48 3.12
C TYR A 48 -5.37 5.03 3.58
N LEU A 49 -4.60 4.70 4.62
CA LEU A 49 -4.50 3.35 5.15
C LEU A 49 -4.86 3.32 6.63
N GLU A 50 -5.91 2.60 6.99
CA GLU A 50 -6.41 2.53 8.36
C GLU A 50 -6.44 1.10 8.90
N ALA A 51 -5.97 0.93 10.14
CA ALA A 51 -6.08 -0.32 10.88
C ALA A 51 -7.31 -0.34 11.79
N LYS A 52 -8.31 -1.17 11.46
CA LYS A 52 -9.51 -1.38 12.30
C LYS A 52 -9.49 -2.72 13.03
N LYS A 53 -10.33 -2.88 14.06
CA LYS A 53 -10.62 -4.24 14.55
C LYS A 53 -11.24 -5.06 13.43
N ASP A 54 -11.02 -6.36 13.41
CA ASP A 54 -11.48 -7.21 12.30
C ASP A 54 -13.00 -7.12 12.09
N SER A 55 -13.78 -7.02 13.17
CA SER A 55 -15.24 -6.85 13.11
C SER A 55 -15.69 -5.51 12.52
N GLU A 56 -14.82 -4.52 12.44
CA GLU A 56 -15.15 -3.14 12.04
C GLU A 56 -14.68 -2.80 10.61
N VAL A 57 -13.95 -3.72 9.93
CA VAL A 57 -13.35 -3.47 8.60
C VAL A 57 -14.41 -3.14 7.54
N PHE A 58 -15.58 -3.77 7.60
CA PHE A 58 -16.62 -3.63 6.59
C PHE A 58 -17.82 -2.77 7.04
N ASN A 59 -17.78 -2.15 8.22
CA ASN A 59 -18.93 -1.39 8.74
C ASN A 59 -19.38 -0.26 7.80
N ASP A 60 -18.42 0.39 7.14
CA ASP A 60 -18.67 1.52 6.24
C ASP A 60 -18.62 1.09 4.76
N ILE A 61 -18.65 -0.22 4.49
CA ILE A 61 -18.48 -0.79 3.16
C ILE A 61 -19.74 -1.57 2.81
N ARG A 62 -20.41 -1.14 1.74
CA ARG A 62 -21.54 -1.86 1.15
C ARG A 62 -21.06 -3.14 0.49
N THR A 63 -21.00 -4.24 1.23
CA THR A 63 -20.47 -5.52 0.71
C THR A 63 -21.40 -6.19 -0.31
N ASP A 64 -22.66 -5.75 -0.40
CA ASP A 64 -23.70 -6.24 -1.31
C ASP A 64 -23.42 -5.90 -2.78
N CYS A 65 -22.64 -4.85 -3.07
CA CYS A 65 -22.29 -4.48 -4.45
C CYS A 65 -21.05 -5.22 -5.01
N PHE A 66 -20.45 -6.12 -4.24
CA PHE A 66 -19.28 -6.90 -4.68
C PHE A 66 -19.71 -8.26 -5.20
N THR A 67 -20.16 -8.29 -6.45
CA THR A 67 -20.80 -9.46 -7.08
C THR A 67 -19.81 -10.43 -7.72
N GLU A 68 -18.62 -9.95 -8.13
CA GLU A 68 -17.62 -10.81 -8.75
C GLU A 68 -16.69 -11.41 -7.71
N ILE A 69 -16.38 -12.70 -7.86
CA ILE A 69 -15.54 -13.44 -6.91
C ILE A 69 -14.36 -14.05 -7.65
N PHE A 70 -13.15 -13.75 -7.18
CA PHE A 70 -11.92 -14.38 -7.62
C PHE A 70 -11.16 -14.93 -6.41
N ARG A 71 -11.21 -16.25 -6.22
CA ARG A 71 -10.73 -16.93 -5.00
C ARG A 71 -11.43 -16.36 -3.76
N ASP A 72 -10.67 -15.72 -2.86
CA ASP A 72 -11.16 -15.08 -1.63
C ASP A 72 -11.37 -13.56 -1.80
N PHE A 73 -11.13 -13.02 -3.00
CA PHE A 73 -11.37 -11.62 -3.32
C PHE A 73 -12.78 -11.45 -3.86
N ARG A 74 -13.45 -10.40 -3.40
CA ARG A 74 -14.71 -9.93 -3.97
C ARG A 74 -14.50 -8.56 -4.57
N VAL A 75 -15.00 -8.37 -5.78
CA VAL A 75 -14.80 -7.17 -6.59
C VAL A 75 -16.16 -6.57 -6.93
N ASN A 76 -16.25 -5.26 -6.86
CA ASN A 76 -17.41 -4.53 -7.34
C ASN A 76 -17.17 -4.18 -8.83
N PRO A 77 -17.98 -4.68 -9.78
CA PRO A 77 -17.77 -4.40 -11.21
C PRO A 77 -18.03 -2.93 -11.59
N ASP A 78 -18.80 -2.21 -10.78
CA ASP A 78 -19.22 -0.83 -11.03
C ASP A 78 -18.27 0.20 -10.39
N SER A 79 -17.23 -0.24 -9.66
CA SER A 79 -16.24 0.66 -9.07
C SER A 79 -14.85 0.03 -9.00
N GLU A 80 -13.79 0.84 -8.90
CA GLU A 80 -12.44 0.34 -8.69
C GLU A 80 -12.22 -0.07 -7.21
N SER A 81 -13.01 -1.04 -6.72
CA SER A 81 -12.95 -1.50 -5.34
C SER A 81 -13.00 -3.01 -5.20
N LEU A 82 -12.29 -3.51 -4.18
CA LEU A 82 -12.29 -4.91 -3.79
C LEU A 82 -12.25 -5.06 -2.28
N PHE A 83 -12.68 -6.21 -1.79
CA PHE A 83 -12.38 -6.64 -0.45
C PHE A 83 -11.98 -8.11 -0.41
N PHE A 84 -11.37 -8.48 0.70
CA PHE A 84 -10.95 -9.83 0.99
C PHE A 84 -11.43 -10.20 2.38
N GLU A 85 -12.01 -11.39 2.50
CA GLU A 85 -12.34 -11.99 3.78
C GLU A 85 -11.96 -13.45 3.76
N LYS A 86 -11.21 -13.88 4.78
CA LYS A 86 -10.89 -15.28 4.97
C LYS A 86 -10.82 -15.64 6.43
N LYS A 87 -11.65 -16.61 6.81
CA LYS A 87 -11.55 -17.27 8.11
C LYS A 87 -10.40 -18.28 8.08
N VAL A 88 -9.41 -18.09 8.94
CA VAL A 88 -8.26 -18.99 9.12
C VAL A 88 -8.34 -19.55 10.54
N ALA A 89 -8.58 -20.86 10.64
CA ALA A 89 -8.97 -21.52 11.89
C ALA A 89 -10.21 -20.87 12.55
N ASN A 90 -10.60 -21.33 13.74
CA ASN A 90 -11.81 -20.84 14.40
C ASN A 90 -11.70 -19.44 15.01
N LEU A 91 -10.51 -18.84 15.06
CA LEU A 91 -10.23 -17.63 15.83
C LEU A 91 -9.79 -16.42 15.01
N VAL A 92 -9.30 -16.61 13.78
CA VAL A 92 -8.70 -15.52 12.99
C VAL A 92 -9.54 -15.26 11.76
N ASN A 93 -9.99 -14.02 11.59
CA ASN A 93 -10.63 -13.58 10.36
C ASN A 93 -9.78 -12.49 9.70
N LEU A 94 -9.17 -12.85 8.58
CA LEU A 94 -8.30 -11.99 7.80
C LEU A 94 -9.17 -11.13 6.89
N LYS A 95 -9.19 -9.82 7.12
CA LYS A 95 -10.02 -8.88 6.36
C LYS A 95 -9.24 -7.66 5.91
N PHE A 96 -9.51 -7.23 4.68
CA PHE A 96 -9.21 -5.87 4.25
C PHE A 96 -10.16 -5.46 3.12
N ALA A 97 -10.24 -4.16 2.88
CA ALA A 97 -10.87 -3.61 1.70
C ALA A 97 -10.00 -2.51 1.11
N VAL A 98 -10.02 -2.39 -0.21
CA VAL A 98 -9.34 -1.34 -0.97
C VAL A 98 -10.32 -0.75 -1.96
N SER A 99 -10.39 0.57 -2.01
CA SER A 99 -11.13 1.31 -3.03
C SER A 99 -10.24 2.38 -3.64
N ILE A 100 -10.38 2.57 -4.94
CA ILE A 100 -9.64 3.54 -5.73
C ILE A 100 -10.65 4.55 -6.27
N ASN A 101 -10.33 5.84 -6.13
CA ASN A 101 -11.10 6.94 -6.69
C ASN A 101 -10.12 7.93 -7.33
N GLY A 102 -9.97 7.84 -8.65
CA GLY A 102 -8.95 8.58 -9.39
C GLY A 102 -7.54 8.23 -8.88
N ASN A 103 -6.83 9.24 -8.36
CA ASN A 103 -5.50 9.06 -7.77
C ASN A 103 -5.52 8.84 -6.24
N SER A 104 -6.69 8.62 -5.64
CA SER A 104 -6.81 8.35 -4.21
C SER A 104 -7.08 6.87 -3.97
N VAL A 105 -6.37 6.28 -3.01
CA VAL A 105 -6.54 4.88 -2.58
C VAL A 105 -6.98 4.90 -1.13
N ASN A 106 -8.12 4.28 -0.82
CA ASN A 106 -8.57 4.07 0.55
C ASN A 106 -8.48 2.58 0.88
N ALA A 107 -7.69 2.25 1.90
CA ALA A 107 -7.51 0.90 2.37
C ALA A 107 -7.83 0.81 3.86
N VAL A 108 -8.70 -0.15 4.20
CA VAL A 108 -9.02 -0.50 5.58
C VAL A 108 -8.58 -1.93 5.80
N VAL A 109 -7.79 -2.18 6.83
CA VAL A 109 -7.21 -3.49 7.10
C VAL A 109 -7.46 -3.92 8.54
N GLY A 110 -7.83 -5.19 8.71
CA GLY A 110 -8.03 -5.78 10.04
C GLY A 110 -6.71 -5.94 10.78
N LYS A 111 -6.74 -5.74 12.11
CA LYS A 111 -5.58 -5.96 12.99
C LYS A 111 -5.02 -7.38 12.88
N SER A 112 -5.87 -8.40 12.72
CA SER A 112 -5.40 -9.76 12.49
C SER A 112 -4.65 -9.90 11.17
N TYR A 113 -5.16 -9.26 10.11
CA TYR A 113 -4.47 -9.25 8.81
C TYR A 113 -3.06 -8.67 8.93
N LEU A 114 -2.93 -7.50 9.56
CA LEU A 114 -1.62 -6.86 9.79
C LEU A 114 -0.68 -7.72 10.65
N LYS A 115 -1.22 -8.41 11.65
CA LYS A 115 -0.44 -9.23 12.57
C LYS A 115 0.10 -10.50 11.91
N TYR A 116 -0.72 -11.19 11.14
CA TYR A 116 -0.42 -12.52 10.61
C TYR A 116 0.11 -12.50 9.17
N VAL A 117 -0.35 -11.57 8.32
CA VAL A 117 0.04 -11.48 6.90
C VAL A 117 1.14 -10.43 6.72
N LYS A 118 2.30 -10.66 7.35
CA LYS A 118 3.47 -9.76 7.25
C LYS A 118 4.25 -9.94 5.95
N ALA A 119 4.27 -11.16 5.42
CA ALA A 119 4.88 -11.55 4.17
C ALA A 119 3.91 -12.45 3.39
N LYS A 120 4.28 -12.85 2.18
CA LYS A 120 3.49 -13.77 1.35
C LYS A 120 3.25 -15.07 2.13
N MET A 121 1.99 -15.36 2.47
CA MET A 121 1.57 -16.66 3.00
C MET A 121 0.65 -17.32 1.97
N MET A 122 1.12 -18.41 1.37
CA MET A 122 0.44 -19.08 0.24
C MET A 122 0.15 -18.09 -0.91
N TYR A 123 -1.11 -17.79 -1.17
CA TYR A 123 -1.58 -16.84 -2.18
C TYR A 123 -2.06 -15.51 -1.59
N ILE A 124 -1.90 -15.30 -0.29
CA ILE A 124 -2.30 -14.07 0.40
C ILE A 124 -1.07 -13.17 0.54
N HIS A 125 -1.19 -11.95 0.01
CA HIS A 125 -0.14 -10.94 0.03
C HIS A 125 -0.37 -9.94 1.16
N SER A 126 0.69 -9.39 1.75
CA SER A 126 0.53 -8.35 2.76
C SER A 126 -0.15 -7.11 2.15
N ILE A 127 -0.86 -6.33 2.97
CA ILE A 127 -1.49 -5.09 2.50
C ILE A 127 -0.46 -4.12 1.91
N ALA A 128 0.78 -4.16 2.42
CA ALA A 128 1.90 -3.42 1.89
C ALA A 128 2.25 -3.76 0.44
N TYR A 129 2.14 -5.04 0.07
CA TYR A 129 2.38 -5.50 -1.30
C TYR A 129 1.22 -5.11 -2.22
N ILE A 130 -0.02 -5.33 -1.75
CA ILE A 130 -1.23 -4.94 -2.50
C ILE A 130 -1.23 -3.44 -2.79
N LEU A 131 -0.94 -2.60 -1.80
CA LEU A 131 -0.85 -1.15 -1.98
C LEU A 131 0.30 -0.74 -2.90
N PHE A 132 1.42 -1.46 -2.87
CA PHE A 132 2.52 -1.20 -3.80
C PHE A 132 2.11 -1.46 -5.25
N ASP A 133 1.40 -2.56 -5.52
CA ASP A 133 0.91 -2.88 -6.87
C ASP A 133 -0.13 -1.85 -7.33
N VAL A 134 -1.10 -1.50 -6.46
CA VAL A 134 -2.12 -0.48 -6.76
C VAL A 134 -1.47 0.88 -7.05
N VAL A 135 -0.54 1.33 -6.22
CA VAL A 135 0.15 2.62 -6.44
C VAL A 135 1.05 2.56 -7.67
N SER A 136 1.71 1.43 -7.96
CA SER A 136 2.49 1.26 -9.20
C SER A 136 1.62 1.38 -10.44
N MET A 137 0.41 0.81 -10.42
CA MET A 137 -0.57 0.97 -11.50
C MET A 137 -1.03 2.42 -11.64
N LEU A 138 -1.28 3.12 -10.52
CA LEU A 138 -1.62 4.55 -10.56
C LEU A 138 -0.47 5.41 -11.08
N LEU A 139 0.77 5.13 -10.70
CA LEU A 139 1.95 5.79 -11.25
C LEU A 139 2.00 5.62 -12.77
N LEU A 140 1.75 4.40 -13.27
CA LEU A 140 1.72 4.10 -14.70
C LEU A 140 0.61 4.88 -15.43
N LYS A 141 -0.63 4.88 -14.88
CA LYS A 141 -1.74 5.70 -15.41
C LYS A 141 -1.39 7.19 -15.46
N ASN A 142 -0.48 7.65 -14.60
CA ASN A 142 -0.04 9.04 -14.50
C ASN A 142 1.27 9.33 -15.26
N GLY A 143 1.72 8.43 -16.15
CA GLY A 143 2.89 8.61 -17.01
C GLY A 143 4.23 8.35 -16.32
N MET A 144 4.24 7.65 -15.18
CA MET A 144 5.43 7.33 -14.40
C MET A 144 5.60 5.81 -14.29
N THR A 145 6.83 5.30 -14.40
CA THR A 145 7.11 3.87 -14.21
C THR A 145 7.84 3.63 -12.90
N THR A 146 7.47 2.57 -12.19
CA THR A 146 8.27 2.05 -11.08
C THR A 146 9.39 1.19 -11.64
N LEU A 147 10.62 1.38 -11.14
CA LEU A 147 11.79 0.59 -11.55
C LEU A 147 12.32 -0.15 -10.33
N TYR A 148 12.56 -1.45 -10.49
CA TYR A 148 13.26 -2.25 -9.49
C TYR A 148 14.77 -2.09 -9.69
N CYS A 149 15.31 -1.01 -9.14
CA CYS A 149 16.70 -0.61 -9.35
C CYS A 149 17.35 -0.08 -8.07
N SER A 150 18.68 -0.01 -8.10
CA SER A 150 19.46 0.82 -7.19
C SER A 150 19.84 2.11 -7.91
N ALA A 151 19.87 3.23 -7.21
CA ALA A 151 20.24 4.51 -7.80
C ALA A 151 21.24 5.25 -6.90
N ALA A 152 22.20 5.92 -7.51
CA ALA A 152 23.18 6.76 -6.83
C ALA A 152 23.32 8.11 -7.56
N ARG A 153 23.61 9.15 -6.78
CA ARG A 153 24.01 10.46 -7.31
C ARG A 153 25.52 10.58 -7.23
N LEU A 154 26.17 10.71 -8.38
CA LEU A 154 27.61 10.92 -8.46
C LEU A 154 27.99 12.32 -7.96
N GLN A 155 29.25 12.51 -7.55
CA GLN A 155 29.75 13.81 -7.08
C GLN A 155 29.61 14.93 -8.11
N ASN A 156 29.66 14.59 -9.40
CA ASN A 156 29.43 15.52 -10.51
C ASN A 156 27.94 15.85 -10.76
N GLY A 157 27.03 15.39 -9.89
CA GLY A 157 25.61 15.66 -9.96
C GLY A 157 24.81 14.75 -10.90
N LYS A 158 25.44 13.84 -11.64
CA LYS A 158 24.75 12.88 -12.51
C LYS A 158 24.10 11.77 -11.67
N ASN A 159 22.92 11.32 -12.10
CA ASN A 159 22.24 10.17 -11.52
C ASN A 159 22.57 8.91 -12.33
N VAL A 160 22.92 7.82 -11.65
CA VAL A 160 23.15 6.51 -12.26
C VAL A 160 22.15 5.54 -11.67
N VAL A 161 21.53 4.73 -12.54
CA VAL A 161 20.57 3.70 -12.17
C VAL A 161 21.14 2.33 -12.55
N PHE A 162 21.17 1.42 -11.59
CA PHE A 162 21.63 0.04 -11.75
C PHE A 162 20.42 -0.88 -11.79
N ILE A 163 20.16 -1.44 -12.97
CA ILE A 163 19.08 -2.39 -13.19
C ILE A 163 19.70 -3.77 -13.41
N ALA A 164 19.45 -4.67 -12.46
CA ALA A 164 19.92 -6.04 -12.52
C ALA A 164 19.01 -6.96 -11.71
N PRO A 165 18.98 -8.28 -11.98
CA PRO A 165 18.22 -9.25 -11.21
C PRO A 165 18.47 -9.18 -9.69
N PRO A 166 17.58 -9.73 -8.85
CA PRO A 166 17.84 -9.87 -7.42
C PRO A 166 19.21 -10.53 -7.15
N ASN A 167 19.86 -10.14 -6.05
CA ASN A 167 21.16 -10.69 -5.60
C ASN A 167 22.37 -10.51 -6.53
N THR A 168 22.33 -9.60 -7.49
CA THR A 168 23.48 -9.28 -8.37
C THR A 168 24.38 -8.15 -7.85
N GLY A 169 24.28 -7.80 -6.57
CA GLY A 169 25.11 -6.76 -5.96
C GLY A 169 24.68 -5.31 -6.23
N LYS A 170 23.55 -5.05 -6.92
CA LYS A 170 23.09 -3.68 -7.22
C LYS A 170 23.02 -2.74 -6.00
N SER A 171 22.65 -3.25 -4.82
CA SER A 171 22.67 -2.48 -3.57
C SER A 171 24.08 -2.17 -3.08
N LEU A 172 25.03 -3.09 -3.24
CA LEU A 172 26.44 -2.88 -2.86
C LEU A 172 27.11 -1.85 -3.77
N THR A 173 26.68 -1.76 -5.03
CA THR A 173 27.25 -0.83 -6.02
C THR A 173 26.89 0.65 -5.74
N VAL A 174 25.84 0.91 -4.97
CA VAL A 174 25.35 2.28 -4.69
C VAL A 174 25.60 2.75 -3.25
N LEU A 175 26.21 1.91 -2.42
CA LEU A 175 26.76 2.30 -1.12
C LEU A 175 28.00 3.17 -1.32
#